data_AF-A0A2N6PJU6-F1
#
_entry.id   AF-A0A2N6PJU6-F1
#
_cell.length_a   1.000
_cell.length_b   1.000
_cell.length_c   1.000
_cell.angle_alpha   90.00
_cell.angle_beta   90.00
_cell.angle_gamma   90.00
#
_symmetry.space_group_name_H-M   'P 1'
#
loop_
_entity.id
_entity.type
_entity.pdbx_description
1 polymer ?
#
loop_
_entity_poly.entity_id
_entity_poly.type
_entity_poly.pdbx_seq_one_letter_code
_entity_poly.pdbx_strand_id
1 'polypeptide(L)'
;MLLVLALGGGLGWGAIQLFDSDDDSDATAAPSAPPSAAPTEDPTGGETSDEGDDPTAEASDGALPDDPAEALRQRIDTDASEVAADIEGSWVPQLSSKKVGLEAEGRTWDEQAILDEHERLREEHPRVKLLWSGDYASFKSKDFYVTIVGITFDDPDQALAWCGSHGLDADSCYAKKISTTGGHDGTTKTR
;
A
#
# COMPACT_ATOMS: atom_id res chain seq x y z
N MET A 1 26.35 -18.97 -48.35
CA MET A 1 27.71 -18.51 -48.72
C MET A 1 27.76 -17.01 -48.42
N LEU A 2 28.57 -16.49 -47.50
CA LEU A 2 29.69 -17.09 -46.76
C LEU A 2 29.67 -16.64 -45.29
N LEU A 3 30.15 -17.50 -44.39
CA LEU A 3 30.46 -17.22 -42.99
C LEU A 3 31.90 -16.70 -42.89
N VAL A 4 32.19 -15.66 -42.11
CA VAL A 4 33.53 -15.45 -41.53
C VAL A 4 33.40 -14.93 -40.10
N LEU A 5 33.89 -15.73 -39.15
CA LEU A 5 34.19 -15.34 -37.77
C LEU A 5 35.66 -14.93 -37.65
N ALA A 6 35.95 -14.02 -36.72
CA ALA A 6 37.21 -13.94 -35.97
C ALA A 6 36.83 -13.45 -34.57
N LEU A 7 36.83 -14.23 -33.48
CA LEU A 7 37.85 -15.12 -32.87
C LEU A 7 39.11 -14.40 -32.37
N GLY A 8 39.26 -14.41 -31.04
CA GLY A 8 40.42 -13.91 -30.28
C GLY A 8 39.98 -13.18 -28.99
N GLY A 9 40.09 -13.74 -27.78
CA GLY A 9 40.41 -15.12 -27.39
C GLY A 9 41.16 -15.22 -26.05
N GLY A 10 40.50 -15.77 -25.02
CA GLY A 10 41.11 -16.24 -23.76
C GLY A 10 41.47 -15.15 -22.74
N LEU A 11 41.70 -15.47 -21.45
CA LEU A 11 41.71 -16.75 -20.72
C LEU A 11 41.09 -16.48 -19.32
N GLY A 12 40.29 -17.39 -18.73
CA GLY A 12 40.72 -18.28 -17.62
C GLY A 12 40.74 -17.55 -16.26
N TRP A 13 40.39 -18.10 -15.09
CA TRP A 13 40.28 -19.47 -14.57
C TRP A 13 39.00 -19.53 -13.68
N GLY A 14 38.16 -20.57 -13.69
CA GLY A 14 38.39 -21.87 -13.03
C GLY A 14 37.63 -21.90 -11.69
N ALA A 15 36.37 -22.33 -11.57
CA ALA A 15 35.75 -23.65 -11.81
C ALA A 15 35.42 -24.38 -10.48
N ILE A 16 34.24 -24.99 -10.44
CA ILE A 16 33.52 -25.55 -9.27
C ILE A 16 34.03 -26.96 -8.92
N GLN A 17 33.92 -27.39 -7.66
CA GLN A 17 33.72 -28.82 -7.30
C GLN A 17 32.71 -28.98 -6.16
N LEU A 18 32.13 -30.18 -6.08
CA LEU A 18 31.00 -30.62 -5.24
C LEU A 18 31.25 -32.09 -4.83
N PHE A 19 30.52 -32.63 -3.83
CA PHE A 19 30.54 -34.02 -3.32
C PHE A 19 31.87 -34.44 -2.59
N ASP A 20 31.96 -35.39 -1.63
CA ASP A 20 31.00 -36.29 -0.96
C ASP A 20 31.57 -36.94 0.37
N SER A 21 30.68 -37.48 1.22
CA SER A 21 30.82 -38.62 2.19
C SER A 21 31.65 -38.60 3.51
N ASP A 22 31.07 -39.32 4.50
CA ASP A 22 31.45 -39.62 5.91
C ASP A 22 32.59 -40.65 6.16
N ASP A 23 33.13 -40.73 7.40
CA ASP A 23 33.26 -41.97 8.23
C ASP A 23 33.76 -41.70 9.70
N ASP A 24 33.30 -42.52 10.67
CA ASP A 24 33.75 -42.91 12.04
C ASP A 24 35.07 -42.38 12.71
N SER A 25 35.40 -42.57 14.01
CA SER A 25 34.72 -42.83 15.32
C SER A 25 35.82 -42.99 16.41
N ASP A 26 35.60 -42.57 17.67
CA ASP A 26 36.17 -43.25 18.86
C ASP A 26 35.37 -42.92 20.15
N ALA A 27 35.56 -43.72 21.21
CA ALA A 27 34.65 -43.90 22.34
C ALA A 27 34.94 -42.94 23.54
N THR A 28 34.07 -42.78 24.56
CA THR A 28 33.82 -43.80 25.60
C THR A 28 32.73 -43.39 26.62
N ALA A 29 31.76 -44.29 26.83
CA ALA A 29 30.97 -44.58 28.06
C ALA A 29 30.11 -43.51 28.78
N ALA A 30 28.78 -43.73 28.71
CA ALA A 30 27.82 -43.58 29.84
C ALA A 30 27.95 -44.81 30.81
N PRO A 31 27.13 -45.09 31.88
CA PRO A 31 25.74 -44.70 32.20
C PRO A 31 25.55 -44.23 33.69
N SER A 32 24.38 -43.92 34.28
CA SER A 32 23.13 -44.70 34.40
C SER A 32 21.95 -43.89 35.00
N ALA A 33 20.72 -44.26 34.62
CA ALA A 33 19.43 -44.00 35.32
C ALA A 33 18.95 -45.31 36.01
N PRO A 34 17.68 -45.55 36.45
CA PRO A 34 16.46 -44.73 36.63
C PRO A 34 15.99 -44.82 38.13
N PRO A 35 14.72 -45.01 38.61
CA PRO A 35 13.37 -44.92 38.01
C PRO A 35 12.22 -44.24 38.82
N SER A 36 11.23 -43.76 38.06
CA SER A 36 9.74 -43.77 38.25
C SER A 36 9.06 -43.83 39.62
N ALA A 37 8.16 -42.85 39.87
CA ALA A 37 6.84 -43.05 40.49
C ALA A 37 5.86 -41.90 40.15
N ALA A 38 4.56 -42.21 40.05
CA ALA A 38 3.38 -41.32 40.00
C ALA A 38 2.37 -41.86 41.07
N PRO A 39 1.16 -41.29 41.36
CA PRO A 39 0.39 -40.27 40.62
C PRO A 39 -0.46 -39.24 41.47
N THR A 40 -1.30 -38.46 40.76
CA THR A 40 -2.60 -37.84 41.17
C THR A 40 -2.64 -36.67 42.18
N GLU A 41 -3.24 -35.52 41.77
CA GLU A 41 -4.48 -34.87 42.30
C GLU A 41 -5.03 -33.84 41.27
N ASP A 42 -6.33 -33.52 41.33
CA ASP A 42 -7.18 -32.77 40.35
C ASP A 42 -8.45 -32.29 41.12
N PRO A 43 -9.36 -31.38 40.66
CA PRO A 43 -9.27 -30.14 39.86
C PRO A 43 -9.71 -28.87 40.66
N THR A 44 -9.30 -27.67 40.20
CA THR A 44 -9.95 -26.34 40.40
C THR A 44 -9.05 -25.28 39.74
N GLY A 45 -9.51 -24.30 38.94
CA GLY A 45 -10.86 -23.94 38.49
C GLY A 45 -10.87 -22.44 38.18
N GLY A 46 -11.41 -22.01 37.03
CA GLY A 46 -11.48 -20.60 36.65
C GLY A 46 -11.25 -20.34 35.17
N GLU A 47 -12.34 -20.32 34.40
CA GLU A 47 -12.39 -19.57 33.14
C GLU A 47 -12.27 -18.07 33.43
N THR A 48 -11.34 -17.40 32.75
CA THR A 48 -11.58 -16.08 32.13
C THR A 48 -10.66 -15.98 30.91
N SER A 49 -11.18 -16.30 29.73
CA SER A 49 -10.74 -15.59 28.53
C SER A 49 -11.36 -14.20 28.63
N ASP A 50 -10.54 -13.16 28.63
CA ASP A 50 -11.01 -11.77 28.52
C ASP A 50 -10.21 -11.11 27.40
N GLU A 51 -10.92 -10.44 26.50
CA GLU A 51 -10.47 -9.90 25.23
C GLU A 51 -9.08 -9.25 25.26
N GLY A 52 -8.17 -9.79 24.44
CA GLY A 52 -7.08 -8.99 23.88
C GLY A 52 -7.63 -8.13 22.75
N ASP A 53 -8.25 -6.99 23.09
CA ASP A 53 -8.61 -5.96 22.10
C ASP A 53 -7.33 -5.20 21.68
N ASP A 54 -6.55 -5.85 20.84
CA ASP A 54 -5.56 -5.21 19.98
C ASP A 54 -6.25 -5.00 18.61
N PRO A 55 -6.70 -3.78 18.27
CA PRO A 55 -7.17 -3.49 16.93
C PRO A 55 -5.97 -3.34 16.00
N THR A 56 -5.25 -4.44 15.77
CA THR A 56 -4.60 -4.69 14.48
C THR A 56 -5.73 -4.77 13.46
N ALA A 57 -6.11 -3.60 12.94
CA ALA A 57 -7.08 -3.46 11.89
C ALA A 57 -6.48 -4.04 10.61
N GLU A 58 -6.64 -5.36 10.43
CA GLU A 58 -6.48 -5.99 9.13
C GLU A 58 -7.46 -5.30 8.18
N ALA A 59 -6.90 -4.53 7.23
CA ALA A 59 -7.66 -3.77 6.24
C ALA A 59 -8.49 -4.72 5.36
N SER A 60 -9.69 -5.03 5.83
CA SER A 60 -10.62 -5.87 5.11
C SER A 60 -11.17 -5.11 3.91
N ASP A 61 -10.94 -5.65 2.72
CA ASP A 61 -11.72 -5.40 1.50
C ASP A 61 -13.14 -6.02 1.66
N GLY A 62 -13.79 -5.67 2.77
CA GLY A 62 -15.13 -6.07 3.12
C GLY A 62 -16.18 -5.18 2.45
N ALA A 63 -17.44 -5.53 2.64
CA ALA A 63 -18.52 -4.62 2.29
C ALA A 63 -18.36 -3.29 3.07
N LEU A 64 -18.55 -2.16 2.38
CA LEU A 64 -18.62 -0.85 3.02
C LEU A 64 -19.85 -0.79 3.95
N PRO A 65 -19.79 -0.04 5.07
CA PRO A 65 -20.95 0.23 5.91
C PRO A 65 -21.98 1.09 5.18
N ASP A 66 -23.24 1.02 5.64
CA ASP A 66 -24.33 1.84 5.10
C ASP A 66 -24.20 3.34 5.44
N ASP A 67 -23.41 3.71 6.46
CA ASP A 67 -23.11 5.12 6.78
C ASP A 67 -22.01 5.66 5.85
N PRO A 68 -22.26 6.72 5.06
CA PRO A 68 -21.27 7.20 4.08
C PRO A 68 -20.02 7.82 4.71
N ALA A 69 -20.10 8.37 5.93
CA ALA A 69 -18.93 8.93 6.59
C ALA A 69 -18.02 7.82 7.14
N GLU A 70 -18.59 6.72 7.64
CA GLU A 70 -17.84 5.51 8.00
C GLU A 70 -17.24 4.82 6.75
N ALA A 71 -17.98 4.74 5.65
CA ALA A 71 -17.48 4.15 4.40
C ALA A 71 -16.32 4.96 3.79
N LEU A 72 -16.38 6.29 3.82
CA LEU A 72 -15.28 7.16 3.42
C LEU A 72 -14.03 6.97 4.31
N ARG A 73 -14.20 6.79 5.63
CA ARG A 73 -13.09 6.47 6.54
C ARG A 73 -12.48 5.12 6.21
N GLN A 74 -13.31 4.07 6.09
CA GLN A 74 -12.83 2.73 5.74
C GLN A 74 -12.04 2.74 4.43
N ARG A 75 -12.49 3.49 3.41
CA ARG A 75 -11.73 3.70 2.16
C ARG A 75 -10.33 4.27 2.41
N ILE A 76 -10.24 5.37 3.16
CA ILE A 76 -8.95 5.99 3.52
C ILE A 76 -8.06 5.00 4.28
N ASP A 77 -8.61 4.30 5.27
CA ASP A 77 -7.87 3.35 6.11
C ASP A 77 -7.36 2.13 5.31
N THR A 78 -8.19 1.59 4.40
CA THR A 78 -7.81 0.51 3.48
C THR A 78 -6.70 0.94 2.53
N ASP A 79 -6.75 2.16 2.00
CA ASP A 79 -5.78 2.68 1.04
C ASP A 79 -4.48 3.18 1.68
N ALA A 80 -4.50 3.56 2.96
CA ALA A 80 -3.39 4.20 3.66
C ALA A 80 -2.06 3.41 3.59
N SER A 81 -2.12 2.08 3.65
CA SER A 81 -0.92 1.23 3.64
C SER A 81 -0.16 1.27 2.30
N GLU A 82 -0.87 1.13 1.17
CA GLU A 82 -0.27 1.25 -0.17
C GLU A 82 0.19 2.69 -0.44
N VAL A 83 -0.57 3.70 0.03
CA VAL A 83 -0.18 5.10 -0.16
C VAL A 83 1.11 5.43 0.59
N ALA A 84 1.24 4.99 1.85
CA ALA A 84 2.44 5.20 2.66
C ALA A 84 3.67 4.46 2.13
N ALA A 85 3.49 3.25 1.56
CA ALA A 85 4.57 2.43 1.04
C ALA A 85 5.05 2.86 -0.36
N ASP A 86 4.11 3.10 -1.29
CA ASP A 86 4.39 3.17 -2.72
C ASP A 86 4.18 4.57 -3.34
N ILE A 87 3.49 5.50 -2.65
CA ILE A 87 3.07 6.80 -3.21
C ILE A 87 3.72 8.01 -2.51
N GLU A 88 4.14 7.88 -1.25
CA GLU A 88 4.77 8.99 -0.49
C GLU A 88 6.00 9.56 -1.22
N GLY A 89 5.98 10.88 -1.42
CA GLY A 89 7.05 11.61 -2.11
C GLY A 89 6.91 11.65 -3.64
N SER A 90 5.96 10.95 -4.25
CA SER A 90 5.75 10.89 -5.70
C SER A 90 4.69 11.87 -6.23
N TRP A 91 4.71 12.11 -7.54
CA TRP A 91 3.62 12.75 -8.27
C TRP A 91 2.60 11.72 -8.75
N VAL A 92 1.32 12.06 -8.64
CA VAL A 92 0.18 11.24 -9.09
C VAL A 92 -0.85 12.08 -9.84
N PRO A 93 -1.68 11.48 -10.72
CA PRO A 93 -2.91 12.08 -11.21
C PRO A 93 -3.94 12.18 -10.08
N GLN A 94 -4.45 13.38 -9.83
CA GLN A 94 -5.56 13.65 -8.92
C GLN A 94 -6.82 13.92 -9.73
N LEU A 95 -7.84 13.08 -9.55
CA LEU A 95 -9.10 13.12 -10.30
C LEU A 95 -10.17 13.99 -9.63
N SER A 96 -10.18 14.03 -8.29
CA SER A 96 -11.24 14.72 -7.55
C SER A 96 -10.73 15.26 -6.21
N SER A 97 -11.36 16.33 -5.72
CA SER A 97 -11.08 16.99 -4.44
C SER A 97 -12.36 17.62 -3.93
N LYS A 98 -13.05 16.94 -3.01
CA LYS A 98 -14.39 17.31 -2.52
C LYS A 98 -14.40 17.46 -1.01
N LYS A 99 -15.38 18.19 -0.49
CA LYS A 99 -15.67 18.24 0.95
C LYS A 99 -17.14 18.44 1.22
N VAL A 100 -17.57 18.05 2.42
CA VAL A 100 -18.94 18.25 2.88
C VAL A 100 -19.26 19.75 2.91
N GLY A 101 -20.43 20.13 2.37
CA GLY A 101 -20.86 21.51 2.21
C GLY A 101 -20.19 22.28 1.07
N LEU A 102 -19.35 21.66 0.24
CA LEU A 102 -18.84 22.30 -0.98
C LEU A 102 -19.98 22.52 -1.98
N GLU A 103 -20.07 23.72 -2.57
CA GLU A 103 -20.96 23.99 -3.71
C GLU A 103 -20.15 23.95 -5.01
N ALA A 104 -20.33 22.88 -5.79
CA ALA A 104 -19.59 22.63 -7.04
C ALA A 104 -20.39 21.70 -7.98
N GLU A 105 -20.15 21.81 -9.29
CA GLU A 105 -20.87 21.03 -10.34
C GLU A 105 -22.40 21.11 -10.22
N GLY A 106 -22.93 22.26 -9.79
CA GLY A 106 -24.36 22.50 -9.66
C GLY A 106 -25.04 21.84 -8.45
N ARG A 107 -24.28 21.27 -7.51
CA ARG A 107 -24.81 20.72 -6.25
C ARG A 107 -24.00 21.12 -5.01
N THR A 108 -24.64 21.01 -3.85
CA THR A 108 -23.93 20.88 -2.57
C THR A 108 -23.47 19.44 -2.40
N TRP A 109 -22.25 19.22 -1.93
CA TRP A 109 -21.68 17.90 -1.69
C TRP A 109 -21.89 17.48 -0.23
N ASP A 110 -22.52 16.33 -0.02
CA ASP A 110 -22.60 15.60 1.25
C ASP A 110 -21.68 14.35 1.21
N GLU A 111 -21.65 13.56 2.28
CA GLU A 111 -20.80 12.38 2.39
C GLU A 111 -21.16 11.30 1.35
N GLN A 112 -22.46 11.03 1.13
CA GLN A 112 -22.93 10.09 0.10
C GLN A 112 -22.47 10.54 -1.29
N ALA A 113 -22.68 11.81 -1.61
CA ALA A 113 -22.26 12.44 -2.85
C ALA A 113 -20.77 12.27 -3.15
N ILE A 114 -19.92 12.33 -2.12
CA ILE A 114 -18.47 12.15 -2.24
C ILE A 114 -18.11 10.67 -2.40
N LEU A 115 -18.76 9.78 -1.66
CA LEU A 115 -18.56 8.33 -1.75
C LEU A 115 -18.95 7.78 -3.12
N ASP A 116 -20.14 8.11 -3.61
CA ASP A 116 -20.65 7.67 -4.92
C ASP A 116 -19.68 8.06 -6.06
N GLU A 117 -19.16 9.29 -6.01
CA GLU A 117 -18.20 9.79 -6.98
C GLU A 117 -16.84 9.10 -6.86
N HIS A 118 -16.39 8.80 -5.64
CA HIS A 118 -15.16 8.03 -5.43
C HIS A 118 -15.28 6.60 -5.98
N GLU A 119 -16.37 5.88 -5.68
CA GLU A 119 -16.60 4.53 -6.21
C GLU A 119 -16.68 4.54 -7.74
N ARG A 120 -17.42 5.48 -8.34
CA ARG A 120 -17.49 5.65 -9.80
C ARG A 120 -16.11 5.81 -10.42
N LEU A 121 -15.27 6.68 -9.86
CA LEU A 121 -13.89 6.87 -10.34
C LEU A 121 -13.04 5.60 -10.15
N ARG A 122 -13.29 4.82 -9.09
CA ARG A 122 -12.59 3.56 -8.77
C ARG A 122 -13.01 2.39 -9.66
N GLU A 123 -14.22 2.43 -10.21
CA GLU A 123 -14.68 1.53 -11.27
C GLU A 123 -14.13 1.92 -12.65
N GLU A 124 -14.04 3.22 -12.95
CA GLU A 124 -13.59 3.75 -14.24
C GLU A 124 -12.06 3.73 -14.43
N HIS A 125 -11.29 3.85 -13.35
CA HIS A 125 -9.83 3.97 -13.40
C HIS A 125 -9.13 2.95 -12.48
N PRO A 126 -8.10 2.24 -12.99
CA PRO A 126 -7.35 1.26 -12.19
C PRO A 126 -6.50 1.95 -11.11
N ARG A 127 -6.32 1.28 -9.97
CA ARG A 127 -5.50 1.74 -8.83
C ARG A 127 -5.92 3.09 -8.24
N VAL A 128 -7.19 3.45 -8.31
CA VAL A 128 -7.69 4.64 -7.61
C VAL A 128 -7.59 4.46 -6.09
N LYS A 129 -7.23 5.55 -5.39
CA LYS A 129 -7.08 5.63 -3.94
C LYS A 129 -7.83 6.85 -3.38
N LEU A 130 -8.40 6.71 -2.17
CA LEU A 130 -8.96 7.82 -1.41
C LEU A 130 -7.97 8.33 -0.36
N LEU A 131 -7.80 9.64 -0.29
CA LEU A 131 -6.97 10.32 0.72
C LEU A 131 -7.80 11.32 1.52
N TRP A 132 -7.50 11.45 2.80
CA TRP A 132 -7.84 12.66 3.56
C TRP A 132 -6.71 13.69 3.43
N SER A 133 -7.04 14.87 2.92
CA SER A 133 -6.05 15.95 2.71
C SER A 133 -5.43 16.51 4.00
N GLY A 134 -6.04 16.23 5.15
CA GLY A 134 -5.51 16.58 6.47
C GLY A 134 -4.14 15.99 6.74
N ASP A 135 -3.90 14.76 6.27
CA ASP A 135 -2.77 13.93 6.70
C ASP A 135 -1.47 14.22 5.94
N TYR A 136 -1.56 14.91 4.81
CA TYR A 136 -0.42 15.21 3.94
C TYR A 136 -0.09 16.70 3.96
N ALA A 137 1.14 17.07 4.36
CA ALA A 137 1.62 18.45 4.33
C ALA A 137 1.52 19.09 2.93
N SER A 138 1.54 18.29 1.86
CA SER A 138 1.43 18.74 0.47
C SER A 138 0.07 19.36 0.11
N PHE A 139 -1.03 19.09 0.81
CA PHE A 139 -2.28 19.82 0.56
C PHE A 139 -2.32 21.15 1.31
N LYS A 140 -2.83 22.21 0.64
CA LYS A 140 -3.04 23.52 1.28
C LYS A 140 -4.26 23.51 2.21
N SER A 141 -5.39 22.99 1.72
CA SER A 141 -6.59 22.72 2.50
C SER A 141 -6.45 21.37 3.20
N LYS A 142 -7.11 21.19 4.36
CA LYS A 142 -6.95 20.03 5.26
C LYS A 142 -8.26 19.30 5.56
N ASP A 143 -9.29 19.67 4.82
CA ASP A 143 -10.70 19.39 5.06
C ASP A 143 -11.39 18.77 3.83
N PHE A 144 -10.62 18.16 2.94
CA PHE A 144 -11.06 17.54 1.68
C PHE A 144 -10.74 16.05 1.60
N TYR A 145 -11.69 15.31 1.05
CA TYR A 145 -11.52 13.97 0.47
C TYR A 145 -10.94 14.12 -0.94
N VAL A 146 -9.84 13.42 -1.24
CA VAL A 146 -9.10 13.55 -2.50
C VAL A 146 -8.97 12.18 -3.15
N THR A 147 -9.47 12.07 -4.38
CA THR A 147 -9.36 10.84 -5.19
C THR A 147 -8.16 10.96 -6.13
N ILE A 148 -7.21 10.04 -6.00
CA ILE A 148 -6.02 9.95 -6.86
C ILE A 148 -5.97 8.63 -7.62
N VAL A 149 -5.12 8.56 -8.65
CA VAL A 149 -4.69 7.30 -9.27
C VAL A 149 -3.31 6.97 -8.73
N GLY A 150 -3.13 5.79 -8.13
CA GLY A 150 -1.89 5.36 -7.47
C GLY A 150 -0.69 5.09 -8.39
N ILE A 151 -0.73 5.53 -9.65
CA ILE A 151 0.40 5.47 -10.57
C ILE A 151 1.33 6.64 -10.26
N THR A 152 2.55 6.32 -9.84
CA THR A 152 3.56 7.28 -9.41
C THR A 152 4.49 7.72 -10.52
N PHE A 153 4.95 8.95 -10.40
CA PHE A 153 5.84 9.62 -11.34
C PHE A 153 6.86 10.49 -10.60
N ASP A 154 8.07 10.61 -11.16
CA ASP A 154 9.11 11.51 -10.64
C ASP A 154 8.81 12.98 -10.97
N ASP A 155 8.09 13.22 -12.08
CA ASP A 155 7.83 14.54 -12.64
C ASP A 155 6.33 14.80 -12.88
N PRO A 156 5.81 16.01 -12.59
CA PRO A 156 4.39 16.31 -12.74
C PRO A 156 3.89 16.27 -14.19
N ASP A 157 4.73 16.51 -15.20
CA ASP A 157 4.31 16.44 -16.61
C ASP A 157 4.02 15.00 -17.05
N GLN A 158 4.58 13.98 -16.37
CA GLN A 158 4.22 12.59 -16.62
C GLN A 158 2.82 12.27 -16.09
N ALA A 159 2.46 12.77 -14.90
CA ALA A 159 1.11 12.67 -14.36
C ALA A 159 0.08 13.43 -15.23
N LEU A 160 0.43 14.62 -15.73
CA LEU A 160 -0.41 15.35 -16.71
C LEU A 160 -0.49 14.62 -18.06
N ALA A 161 0.59 13.99 -18.53
CA ALA A 161 0.55 13.16 -19.73
C ALA A 161 -0.45 12.01 -19.57
N TRP A 162 -0.45 11.33 -18.41
CA TRP A 162 -1.44 10.32 -18.06
C TRP A 162 -2.88 10.86 -18.11
N CYS A 163 -3.16 12.01 -17.46
CA CYS A 163 -4.47 12.67 -17.54
C CYS A 163 -4.93 12.83 -19.01
N GLY A 164 -4.01 13.23 -19.88
CA GLY A 164 -4.30 13.50 -21.29
C GLY A 164 -4.53 12.25 -22.13
N SER A 165 -3.79 11.16 -21.87
CA SER A 165 -4.06 9.87 -22.54
C SER A 165 -5.38 9.23 -22.11
N HIS A 166 -5.90 9.61 -20.94
CA HIS A 166 -7.22 9.20 -20.46
C HIS A 166 -8.34 10.19 -20.82
N GLY A 167 -8.06 11.22 -21.62
CA GLY A 167 -9.06 12.19 -22.09
C GLY A 167 -9.54 13.18 -21.03
N LEU A 168 -8.86 13.27 -19.88
CA LEU A 168 -9.20 14.18 -18.79
C LEU A 168 -8.59 15.56 -19.05
N ASP A 169 -9.43 16.59 -18.93
CA ASP A 169 -9.06 17.98 -19.12
C ASP A 169 -8.43 18.62 -17.86
N ALA A 170 -8.17 19.93 -17.94
CA ALA A 170 -7.52 20.69 -16.87
C ALA A 170 -8.39 20.88 -15.62
N ASP A 171 -9.72 20.73 -15.74
CA ASP A 171 -10.65 20.84 -14.62
C ASP A 171 -10.85 19.48 -13.93
N SER A 172 -10.74 18.39 -14.70
CA SER A 172 -10.98 17.01 -14.28
C SER A 172 -9.73 16.24 -13.81
N CYS A 173 -8.51 16.74 -14.05
CA CYS A 173 -7.29 16.03 -13.65
C CYS A 173 -6.08 16.95 -13.47
N TYR A 174 -5.38 16.79 -12.34
CA TYR A 174 -4.22 17.59 -11.95
C TYR A 174 -3.04 16.69 -11.58
N ALA A 175 -1.80 17.15 -11.76
CA ALA A 175 -0.67 16.49 -11.13
C ALA A 175 -0.55 16.97 -9.67
N LYS A 176 -0.58 16.02 -8.73
CA LYS A 176 -0.44 16.26 -7.29
C LYS A 176 0.77 15.51 -6.75
N LYS A 177 1.62 16.19 -5.98
CA LYS A 177 2.65 15.53 -5.18
C LYS A 177 2.04 15.09 -3.85
N ILE A 178 2.10 13.81 -3.54
CA ILE A 178 1.70 13.28 -2.24
C ILE A 178 2.91 13.35 -1.32
N SER A 179 2.79 14.09 -0.22
CA SER A 179 3.81 14.08 0.82
C SER A 179 3.27 14.51 2.18
N THR A 180 3.61 13.74 3.20
CA THR A 180 3.45 14.06 4.63
C THR A 180 4.36 15.19 5.11
N THR A 181 5.38 15.57 4.33
CA THR A 181 6.37 16.60 4.68
C THR A 181 6.51 17.69 3.59
N GLY A 182 7.38 18.68 3.81
CA GLY A 182 7.75 19.68 2.79
C GLY A 182 6.76 20.84 2.55
N GLY A 183 5.52 20.74 3.03
CA GLY A 183 4.50 21.77 2.83
C GLY A 183 3.87 21.75 1.44
N HIS A 184 2.98 22.72 1.16
CA HIS A 184 2.14 22.68 -0.06
C HIS A 184 2.74 23.37 -1.29
N ASP A 185 3.79 24.16 -1.14
CA ASP A 185 4.32 24.98 -2.25
C ASP A 185 5.01 24.12 -3.31
N GLY A 186 4.63 24.31 -4.58
CA GLY A 186 5.16 23.53 -5.70
C GLY A 186 4.68 22.07 -5.75
N THR A 187 3.64 21.68 -5.00
CA THR A 187 3.12 20.30 -4.93
C THR A 187 1.87 20.04 -5.79
N THR A 188 1.48 20.99 -6.63
CA THR A 188 0.36 20.87 -7.58
C THR A 188 0.75 21.53 -8.90
N LYS A 189 0.46 20.86 -10.02
CA LYS A 189 0.58 21.42 -11.37
C LYS A 189 -0.70 21.15 -12.15
N THR A 190 -1.27 22.20 -12.74
CA THR A 190 -2.41 22.09 -13.66
C THR A 190 -1.91 21.85 -15.09
N ARG A 191 -2.81 21.44 -15.99
CA ARG A 191 -2.52 21.41 -17.43
C ARG A 191 -2.42 22.81 -18.05
#